data_AF-A0A177EQ35-F1
#
_entry.id   AF-A0A177EQ35-F1
#
_cell.length_a   1.000
_cell.length_b   1.000
_cell.length_c   1.000
_cell.angle_alpha   90.00
_cell.angle_beta   90.00
_cell.angle_gamma   90.00
#
_symmetry.space_group_name_H-M   'P 1'
#
loop_
_entity.id
_entity.type
_entity.pdbx_description
1 polymer ?
#
loop_
_entity_poly.entity_id
_entity_poly.type
_entity_poly.pdbx_seq_one_letter_code
_entity_poly.pdbx_strand_id
1 'polypeptide(L)'
;MGRTIKPQRIKRELGLSNQDFLKFKQICRDAQRIWRNEHPQSKWANIKTPWGLIPEPEIEQVVQLVWNKGVERNIFRAGGDNSYIKRMAIQDRLQAIRQNWYNNHRRKAEKLM
;
A
#
# COMPACT_ATOMS: atom_id res chain seq x y z
N MET A 1 -0.36 -6.53 19.70
CA MET A 1 -1.29 -7.38 18.91
C MET A 1 -1.39 -6.83 17.49
N GLY A 2 -0.74 -7.46 16.51
CA GLY A 2 -0.88 -7.05 15.11
C GLY A 2 -2.25 -7.47 14.60
N ARG A 3 -3.17 -6.52 14.37
CA ARG A 3 -4.42 -6.82 13.69
C ARG A 3 -4.08 -7.35 12.30
N THR A 4 -4.28 -8.64 12.06
CA THR A 4 -4.23 -9.20 10.71
C THR A 4 -5.36 -8.53 9.93
N ILE A 5 -5.06 -7.43 9.22
CA ILE A 5 -6.08 -6.70 8.46
C ILE A 5 -6.61 -7.65 7.38
N LYS A 6 -7.83 -8.15 7.60
CA LYS A 6 -8.44 -9.14 6.70
C LYS A 6 -8.71 -8.44 5.35
N PRO A 7 -8.28 -9.02 4.21
CA PRO A 7 -8.51 -8.43 2.88
C PRO A 7 -9.98 -8.09 2.60
N GLN A 8 -10.91 -8.83 3.20
CA GLN A 8 -12.35 -8.58 3.11
C GLN A 8 -12.79 -7.25 3.76
N ARG A 9 -12.12 -6.81 4.83
CA ARG A 9 -12.38 -5.53 5.48
C ARG A 9 -11.99 -4.37 4.56
N ILE A 10 -10.76 -4.40 4.01
CA ILE A 10 -10.26 -3.39 3.06
C ILE A 10 -11.17 -3.31 1.83
N LYS A 11 -11.56 -4.46 1.26
CA LYS A 11 -12.48 -4.51 0.12
C LYS A 11 -13.80 -3.80 0.43
N ARG A 12 -14.39 -4.08 1.60
CA ARG A 12 -15.66 -3.50 2.04
C ARG A 12 -15.53 -1.99 2.29
N GLU A 13 -14.48 -1.57 2.99
CA GLU A 13 -14.22 -0.15 3.29
C GLU A 13 -13.98 0.67 2.02
N LEU A 14 -13.36 0.08 1.00
CA LEU A 14 -13.18 0.72 -0.30
C LEU A 14 -14.40 0.61 -1.23
N GLY A 15 -15.43 -0.16 -0.84
CA GLY A 15 -16.63 -0.38 -1.67
C GLY A 15 -16.34 -1.10 -2.99
N LEU A 16 -15.30 -1.94 -3.06
CA LEU A 16 -14.83 -2.53 -4.31
C LEU A 16 -15.50 -3.88 -4.60
N SER A 17 -15.75 -4.15 -5.88
CA SER A 17 -16.09 -5.49 -6.37
C SER A 17 -14.91 -6.47 -6.21
N ASN A 18 -15.12 -7.77 -6.40
CA ASN A 18 -14.01 -8.74 -6.39
C ASN A 18 -12.97 -8.43 -7.47
N GLN A 19 -13.42 -8.09 -8.68
CA GLN A 19 -12.54 -7.78 -9.81
C GLN A 19 -11.76 -6.49 -9.56
N ASP A 20 -12.41 -5.44 -9.06
CA ASP A 20 -11.74 -4.17 -8.77
C ASP A 20 -10.79 -4.29 -7.58
N PHE A 21 -11.08 -5.18 -6.62
CA PHE A 21 -10.14 -5.50 -5.56
C PHE A 21 -8.86 -6.19 -6.09
N LEU A 22 -8.95 -7.01 -7.15
CA LEU A 22 -7.75 -7.55 -7.80
C LEU A 22 -6.92 -6.44 -8.46
N LYS A 23 -7.57 -5.53 -9.18
CA LYS A 23 -6.91 -4.36 -9.80
C LYS A 23 -6.27 -3.46 -8.74
N PHE A 24 -6.99 -3.19 -7.65
CA PHE A 24 -6.49 -2.42 -6.50
C PHE A 24 -5.21 -3.03 -5.91
N LYS A 25 -5.20 -4.35 -5.68
CA LYS A 25 -3.98 -5.04 -5.20
C LYS A 25 -2.80 -4.83 -6.15
N GLN A 26 -3.04 -4.83 -7.45
CA GLN A 26 -2.00 -4.58 -8.45
C GLN A 26 -1.54 -3.12 -8.41
N ILE A 27 -2.45 -2.16 -8.28
CA ILE A 27 -2.12 -0.74 -8.17
C ILE A 27 -1.27 -0.47 -6.94
N CYS A 28 -1.56 -1.07 -5.78
CA CYS A 28 -0.71 -0.89 -4.60
C CYS A 28 0.72 -1.42 -4.81
N ARG A 29 0.88 -2.54 -5.54
CA ARG A 29 2.21 -3.07 -5.90
C ARG A 29 2.94 -2.17 -6.89
N ASP A 30 2.22 -1.66 -7.89
CA ASP A 30 2.76 -0.73 -8.87
C ASP A 30 3.20 0.57 -8.19
N ALA A 31 2.37 1.13 -7.29
CA ALA A 31 2.69 2.31 -6.50
C ALA A 31 3.93 2.12 -5.62
N GLN A 32 4.06 0.95 -4.97
CA GLN A 32 5.28 0.62 -4.23
C GLN A 32 6.52 0.67 -5.14
N ARG A 33 6.44 0.09 -6.34
CA ARG A 33 7.56 0.06 -7.29
C ARG A 33 7.89 1.47 -7.80
N ILE A 34 6.88 2.23 -8.19
CA ILE A 34 7.02 3.62 -8.66
C ILE A 34 7.71 4.45 -7.58
N TRP A 35 7.16 4.44 -6.36
CA TRP A 35 7.71 5.21 -5.25
C TRP A 35 9.18 4.89 -4.97
N ARG A 36 9.52 3.60 -4.95
CA ARG A 36 10.91 3.16 -4.73
C ARG A 36 11.87 3.62 -5.82
N ASN A 37 11.40 3.70 -7.06
CA ASN A 37 12.23 4.13 -8.18
C ASN A 37 12.42 5.66 -8.19
N GLU A 38 11.36 6.40 -7.88
CA GLU A 38 11.37 7.88 -7.89
C GLU A 38 12.00 8.47 -6.62
N HIS A 39 11.83 7.80 -5.47
CA HIS A 39 12.29 8.27 -4.17
C HIS A 39 13.19 7.22 -3.48
N PRO A 40 14.34 6.84 -4.06
CA PRO A 40 15.16 5.76 -3.51
C PRO A 40 15.70 6.05 -2.09
N GLN A 41 15.81 7.33 -1.71
CA GLN A 41 16.28 7.77 -0.39
C GLN A 41 15.16 7.91 0.65
N SER A 42 13.88 7.72 0.26
CA SER A 42 12.74 7.85 1.18
C SER A 42 12.79 6.77 2.28
N LYS A 43 12.35 7.13 3.49
CA LYS A 43 12.18 6.17 4.59
C LYS A 43 11.13 5.12 4.26
N TRP A 44 10.10 5.50 3.51
CA TRP A 44 9.18 4.55 2.90
C TRP A 44 9.87 3.68 1.84
N ALA A 45 10.80 4.16 1.02
CA ALA A 45 11.51 3.27 0.09
C ALA A 45 12.51 2.33 0.79
N ASN A 46 13.01 2.67 1.98
CA ASN A 46 13.99 1.87 2.71
C ASN A 46 13.36 0.68 3.48
N ILE A 47 13.59 -0.54 2.98
CA ILE A 47 13.05 -1.77 3.58
C ILE A 47 13.45 -2.00 5.05
N LYS A 48 14.58 -1.42 5.50
CA LYS A 48 15.07 -1.55 6.88
C LYS A 48 14.33 -0.63 7.84
N THR A 49 13.62 0.39 7.34
CA THR A 49 12.87 1.32 8.18
C THR A 49 11.55 0.66 8.63
N PRO A 50 11.34 0.48 9.95
CA PRO A 50 10.08 0.04 10.52
C PRO A 50 8.94 0.98 10.17
N TRP A 51 7.72 0.44 10.02
CA TRP A 51 6.54 1.23 9.62
C TRP A 51 6.31 2.47 10.50
N GLY A 52 6.40 2.33 11.82
CA GLY A 52 6.21 3.45 12.76
C GLY A 52 7.31 4.51 12.76
N LEU A 53 8.41 4.32 12.00
CA LEU A 53 9.47 5.31 11.82
C LEU A 53 9.44 5.98 10.45
N ILE A 54 8.46 5.64 9.61
CA ILE A 54 8.23 6.31 8.33
C ILE A 54 7.50 7.63 8.63
N PRO A 55 7.96 8.77 8.08
CA PRO A 55 7.26 10.04 8.24
C PRO A 55 5.85 9.95 7.67
N GLU A 56 4.85 10.41 8.43
CA GLU A 56 3.45 10.45 7.98
C GLU A 56 3.28 11.12 6.60
N PRO A 57 3.97 12.23 6.27
CA PRO A 57 3.86 12.84 4.94
C PRO A 57 4.27 11.90 3.80
N GLU A 58 5.26 11.03 4.00
CA GLU A 58 5.64 10.04 2.99
C GLU A 58 4.55 8.97 2.83
N ILE A 59 3.93 8.54 3.94
CA ILE A 59 2.83 7.57 3.90
C ILE A 59 1.65 8.17 3.13
N GLU A 60 1.27 9.41 3.45
CA GLU A 60 0.18 10.13 2.77
C GLU A 60 0.44 10.28 1.28
N GLN A 61 1.67 10.60 0.87
CA GLN A 61 2.04 10.71 -0.55
C GLN A 61 1.88 9.38 -1.29
N VAL A 62 2.29 8.25 -0.69
CA VAL A 62 2.08 6.93 -1.31
C VAL A 62 0.59 6.55 -1.33
N VAL A 63 -0.18 6.87 -0.28
CA VAL A 63 -1.64 6.67 -0.25
C VAL A 63 -2.30 7.47 -1.38
N GLN A 64 -1.90 8.73 -1.56
CA GLN A 64 -2.42 9.59 -2.62
C GLN A 64 -2.02 9.09 -4.01
N LEU A 65 -0.80 8.55 -4.18
CA LEU A 65 -0.38 7.90 -5.42
C LEU A 65 -1.28 6.70 -5.76
N VAL A 66 -1.59 5.85 -4.78
CA VAL A 66 -2.53 4.72 -4.98
C VAL A 66 -3.93 5.22 -5.34
N TRP A 67 -4.41 6.27 -4.67
CA TRP A 67 -5.71 6.88 -4.99
C TRP A 67 -5.75 7.38 -6.44
N ASN A 68 -4.76 8.18 -6.85
CA ASN A 68 -4.67 8.74 -8.20
C ASN A 68 -4.65 7.62 -9.26
N LYS A 69 -3.81 6.60 -9.07
CA LYS A 69 -3.77 5.43 -9.96
C LYS A 69 -5.07 4.64 -9.98
N GLY A 70 -5.79 4.62 -8.86
CA GLY A 70 -7.11 4.00 -8.79
C GLY A 70 -8.19 4.78 -9.55
N VAL A 71 -8.13 6.12 -9.53
CA VAL A 71 -8.98 6.97 -10.36
C VAL A 71 -8.64 6.78 -11.84
N GLU A 72 -7.35 6.82 -12.21
CA GLU A 72 -6.90 6.58 -13.60
C GLU A 72 -7.37 5.23 -14.17
N ARG A 73 -7.41 4.19 -13.33
CA ARG A 73 -7.87 2.85 -13.74
C ARG A 73 -9.37 2.61 -13.53
N ASN A 74 -10.14 3.67 -13.26
CA ASN A 74 -11.59 3.63 -13.04
C ASN A 74 -12.05 2.67 -11.92
N ILE A 75 -11.20 2.38 -10.92
CA ILE A 75 -11.61 1.63 -9.73
C ILE A 75 -12.11 2.54 -8.61
N PHE A 76 -11.66 3.80 -8.58
CA PHE A 76 -12.21 4.85 -7.75
C PHE A 76 -12.91 5.86 -8.66
N ARG A 77 -14.07 6.38 -8.24
CA ARG A 77 -14.74 7.44 -9.01
C ARG A 77 -13.95 8.74 -8.88
N ALA A 78 -13.70 9.43 -9.99
CA ALA A 78 -13.17 10.80 -9.99
C ALA A 78 -14.16 11.72 -9.26
N GLY A 79 -13.69 12.50 -8.28
CA GLY A 79 -14.56 13.27 -7.38
C GLY A 79 -15.36 12.43 -6.37
N GLY A 80 -15.13 11.11 -6.33
CA GLY A 80 -15.71 10.23 -5.34
C GLY A 80 -15.15 10.47 -3.94
N ASP A 81 -15.88 9.99 -2.94
CA ASP A 81 -15.52 10.14 -1.52
C ASP A 81 -14.11 9.58 -1.23
N ASN A 82 -13.12 10.47 -1.12
CA ASN A 82 -11.76 10.20 -0.65
C ASN A 82 -11.71 10.33 0.89
N SER A 83 -12.65 9.66 1.56
CA SER A 83 -12.78 9.73 3.00
C SER A 83 -11.56 9.18 3.71
N TYR A 84 -11.39 9.64 4.95
CA TYR A 84 -10.40 9.12 5.89
C TYR A 84 -10.44 7.59 5.98
N ILE A 85 -11.62 6.97 5.98
CA ILE A 85 -11.79 5.51 6.05
C ILE A 85 -11.12 4.82 4.85
N LYS A 86 -11.29 5.34 3.64
CA LYS A 86 -10.67 4.75 2.44
C LYS A 86 -9.17 4.95 2.42
N ARG A 87 -8.68 6.12 2.84
CA ARG A 87 -7.23 6.39 2.99
C ARG A 87 -6.60 5.43 4.00
N MET A 88 -7.25 5.22 5.14
CA MET A 88 -6.84 4.22 6.13
C MET A 88 -6.81 2.80 5.55
N ALA A 89 -7.83 2.41 4.78
CA ALA A 89 -7.87 1.09 4.14
C ALA A 89 -6.74 0.89 3.09
N ILE A 90 -6.35 1.96 2.38
CA ILE A 90 -5.18 1.96 1.48
C ILE A 90 -3.88 1.83 2.27
N GLN A 91 -3.73 2.62 3.34
CA GLN A 91 -2.56 2.60 4.23
C GLN A 91 -2.35 1.22 4.85
N ASP A 92 -3.42 0.62 5.38
CA ASP A 92 -3.46 -0.75 5.91
C ASP A 92 -2.94 -1.77 4.86
N ARG A 93 -3.37 -1.61 3.61
CA ARG A 93 -2.91 -2.47 2.52
C ARG A 93 -1.44 -2.27 2.19
N LEU A 94 -0.98 -1.03 2.15
CA LEU A 94 0.42 -0.67 1.88
C LEU A 94 1.35 -1.20 2.98
N GLN A 95 0.94 -1.11 4.24
CA GLN A 95 1.66 -1.70 5.37
C GLN A 95 1.81 -3.22 5.21
N ALA A 96 0.73 -3.92 4.86
CA ALA A 96 0.78 -5.37 4.63
C ALA A 96 1.71 -5.75 3.45
N ILE A 97 1.72 -4.94 2.38
CA ILE A 97 2.63 -5.14 1.24
C ILE A 97 4.08 -4.96 1.67
N ARG A 98 4.39 -3.89 2.42
CA ARG A 98 5.73 -3.65 2.95
C ARG A 98 6.20 -4.78 3.87
N GLN A 99 5.33 -5.26 4.76
CA GLN A 99 5.65 -6.37 5.66
C GLN A 99 6.00 -7.65 4.88
N ASN A 100 5.24 -7.96 3.83
CA ASN A 100 5.53 -9.10 2.96
C ASN A 100 6.86 -8.93 2.21
N TRP A 101 7.16 -7.71 1.76
CA TRP A 101 8.44 -7.40 1.12
C TRP A 101 9.62 -7.61 2.07
N TYR A 102 9.54 -7.10 3.31
CA TYR A 102 10.54 -7.33 4.35
C TYR A 102 10.72 -8.83 4.65
N ASN A 103 9.63 -9.56 4.87
CA ASN A 103 9.68 -11.00 5.16
C ASN A 103 10.34 -11.79 4.02
N ASN A 104 10.01 -11.45 2.76
CA ASN A 104 10.62 -12.09 1.60
C ASN A 104 12.11 -11.77 1.48
N HIS A 105 12.53 -10.54 1.79
CA HIS A 105 13.93 -10.16 1.81
C HIS A 105 14.70 -10.90 2.91
N ARG A 106 14.13 -10.99 4.11
CA ARG A 106 14.72 -11.71 5.24
C ARG A 106 14.91 -13.20 4.93
N ARG A 107 13.87 -13.86 4.41
CA ARG A 107 13.94 -15.28 3.99
C ARG A 107 14.97 -15.54 2.89
N LYS A 108 15.20 -14.57 1.99
CA LYS A 108 16.24 -14.69 0.97
C LYS A 108 17.64 -14.60 1.58
N ALA A 109 17.85 -13.68 2.53
CA ALA A 109 19.11 -13.57 3.25
C ALA A 109 19.42 -14.83 4.06
N GLU A 110 18.42 -15.40 4.75
CA GLU A 110 18.54 -16.65 5.52
C GLU A 110 18.88 -17.88 4.65
N LYS A 111 18.52 -17.88 3.35
CA LYS A 111 18.82 -18.99 2.42
C LYS A 111 20.20 -18.90 1.76
N LEU A 112 20.86 -17.74 1.86
CA LEU A 112 22.19 -17.50 1.29
C LEU A 112 23.30 -17.63 2.34
N MET A 113 22.91 -17.84 3.61
CA MET A 113 23.78 -18.23 4.72
C MET A 113 23.74 -19.74 4.88
#